data_AF-A0A4D6L3M8-F1
#
_entry.id   AF-A0A4D6L3M8-F1
#
_cell.length_a   1.000
_cell.length_b   1.000
_cell.length_c   1.000
_cell.angle_alpha   90.00
_cell.angle_beta   90.00
_cell.angle_gamma   90.00
#
_symmetry.space_group_name_H-M   'P 1'
#
loop_
_entity.id
_entity.type
_entity.pdbx_description
1 polymer ?
#
loop_
_entity_poly.entity_id
_entity_poly.type
_entity_poly.pdbx_seq_one_letter_code
_entity_poly.pdbx_strand_id
1 'polypeptide(L)'
;MLMSPPPKEKPTFKVIIEELPQRPDLFECGIMVLKYLEHWEPNKKYNGQSMPTYSGAELQQFRQDYICDWVLDAENIHRDTVLFAIQYNTFDFPTLD
;
A
#
# COMPACT_ATOMS: atom_id res chain seq x y z
N MET A 1 -49.58 -17.46 -17.46
CA MET A 1 -49.07 -16.21 -16.85
C MET A 1 -47.60 -16.41 -16.56
N LEU A 2 -46.72 -15.57 -17.12
CA LEU A 2 -45.28 -15.61 -16.86
C LEU A 2 -45.04 -14.92 -15.51
N MET A 3 -44.60 -15.66 -14.49
CA MET A 3 -44.24 -15.08 -13.20
C MET A 3 -42.86 -14.40 -13.34
N SER A 4 -42.79 -13.11 -13.04
CA SER A 4 -41.53 -12.37 -12.99
C SER A 4 -40.58 -13.01 -11.98
N PRO A 5 -39.26 -13.07 -12.25
CA PRO A 5 -38.30 -13.57 -11.28
C PRO A 5 -38.38 -12.75 -9.98
N PRO A 6 -38.19 -13.38 -8.80
CA PRO A 6 -38.16 -12.65 -7.55
C PRO A 6 -37.10 -11.55 -7.62
N PRO A 7 -37.38 -10.35 -7.06
CA PRO A 7 -36.43 -9.25 -7.09
C PRO A 7 -35.14 -9.71 -6.42
N LYS A 8 -34.01 -9.60 -7.14
CA LYS A 8 -32.69 -9.90 -6.58
C LYS A 8 -32.48 -8.97 -5.38
N GLU A 9 -32.34 -9.55 -4.18
CA GLU A 9 -31.99 -8.79 -2.99
C GLU A 9 -30.73 -7.98 -3.27
N LYS A 10 -30.79 -6.68 -2.99
CA LYS A 10 -29.62 -5.82 -3.14
C LYS A 10 -28.63 -6.19 -2.04
N PRO A 11 -27.35 -6.46 -2.37
CA PRO A 11 -26.36 -6.71 -1.35
C PRO A 11 -26.29 -5.50 -0.41
N THR A 12 -26.38 -5.77 0.89
CA THR A 12 -26.22 -4.76 1.93
C THR A 12 -24.77 -4.82 2.41
N PHE A 13 -24.06 -3.71 2.26
CA PHE A 13 -22.66 -3.61 2.69
C PHE A 13 -22.57 -2.86 4.01
N LYS A 14 -21.74 -3.36 4.93
CA LYS A 14 -21.37 -2.63 6.14
C LYS A 14 -20.13 -1.80 5.83
N VAL A 15 -20.26 -0.48 5.89
CA VAL A 15 -19.10 0.42 5.78
C VAL A 15 -18.42 0.51 7.14
N ILE A 16 -17.11 0.29 7.15
CA ILE A 16 -16.25 0.46 8.33
C ILE A 16 -15.33 1.64 8.03
N ILE A 17 -15.37 2.66 8.90
CA ILE A 17 -14.48 3.82 8.82
C ILE A 17 -13.43 3.65 9.91
N GLU A 18 -12.16 3.84 9.54
CA GLU A 18 -11.03 3.70 10.45
C GLU A 18 -10.16 4.95 10.38
N GLU A 19 -9.87 5.50 11.56
CA GLU A 19 -8.90 6.59 11.69
C GLU A 19 -7.48 5.99 11.69
N LEU A 20 -6.67 6.41 10.71
CA LEU A 20 -5.27 6.05 10.64
C LEU A 20 -4.41 7.10 11.37
N PRO A 21 -3.24 6.73 11.91
CA PRO A 21 -2.31 7.71 12.48
C PRO A 21 -1.99 8.80 11.46
N GLN A 22 -2.38 10.04 11.75
CA GLN A 22 -2.04 11.19 10.91
C GLN A 22 -0.57 11.53 11.09
N ARG A 23 0.15 11.68 9.98
CA ARG A 23 1.51 12.18 9.99
C ARG A 23 1.62 13.55 9.32
N PRO A 24 2.60 14.36 9.75
CA PRO A 24 2.89 15.66 9.14
C PRO A 24 3.61 15.56 7.79
N ASP A 25 4.15 14.39 7.41
CA ASP A 25 4.87 14.19 6.15
C ASP A 25 3.92 13.93 4.96
N LEU A 26 3.83 14.91 4.05
CA LEU A 26 2.85 14.91 2.96
C LEU A 26 3.00 13.76 1.95
N PHE A 27 4.12 13.04 1.95
CA PHE A 27 4.45 12.05 0.91
C PHE A 27 4.31 10.60 1.36
N GLU A 28 4.09 10.34 2.65
CA GLU A 28 4.09 8.98 3.19
C GLU A 28 2.69 8.33 3.26
N CYS A 29 1.65 9.04 2.82
CA CYS A 29 0.28 8.54 2.86
C CYS A 29 0.10 7.22 2.09
N GLY A 30 0.78 7.06 0.94
CA GLY A 30 0.74 5.83 0.16
C GLY A 30 1.33 4.63 0.92
N ILE A 31 2.46 4.82 1.60
CA ILE A 31 3.12 3.78 2.39
C ILE A 31 2.24 3.37 3.57
N MET A 32 1.62 4.33 4.24
CA MET A 32 0.67 4.05 5.33
C MET A 32 -0.53 3.24 4.85
N VAL A 33 -1.08 3.53 3.67
CA VAL A 33 -2.19 2.74 3.10
C VAL A 33 -1.76 1.31 2.77
N LEU A 34 -0.56 1.12 2.20
CA LEU A 34 -0.03 -0.22 1.90
C LEU A 34 0.17 -1.04 3.18
N LYS A 35 0.80 -0.46 4.21
CA LYS A 35 0.94 -1.11 5.53
C LYS A 35 -0.40 -1.43 6.16
N TYR A 36 -1.41 -0.59 5.97
CA TYR A 36 -2.75 -0.85 6.48
C TYR A 36 -3.36 -2.07 5.79
N LEU A 37 -3.26 -2.15 4.46
CA LEU A 37 -3.79 -3.27 3.68
C LEU A 37 -3.06 -4.59 4.00
N GLU A 38 -1.75 -4.54 4.22
CA GLU A 38 -0.94 -5.71 4.58
C GLU A 38 -1.39 -6.35 5.90
N HIS A 39 -1.80 -5.52 6.86
CA HIS A 39 -2.26 -5.96 8.17
C HIS A 39 -3.80 -6.01 8.28
N TRP A 40 -4.51 -5.87 7.16
CA TRP A 40 -5.96 -5.83 7.19
C TRP A 40 -6.53 -7.22 7.48
N GLU A 41 -7.15 -7.36 8.66
CA GLU A 41 -7.88 -8.56 9.04
C GLU A 41 -9.41 -8.34 8.96
N PRO A 42 -10.19 -9.33 8.48
CA PRO A 42 -11.65 -9.20 8.36
C PRO A 42 -12.37 -8.96 9.69
N ASN A 43 -11.83 -9.47 10.81
CA ASN A 43 -12.54 -9.56 12.08
C ASN A 43 -11.81 -8.95 13.29
N LYS A 44 -10.52 -8.57 13.22
CA LYS A 44 -9.79 -7.93 14.33
C LYS A 44 -8.62 -7.09 13.82
N LYS A 45 -8.71 -5.77 13.94
CA LYS A 45 -7.57 -4.87 13.73
C LYS A 45 -6.49 -5.22 14.74
N TYR A 46 -5.32 -5.70 14.32
CA TYR A 46 -4.13 -5.83 15.19
C TYR A 46 -4.42 -6.42 16.60
N ASN A 47 -5.14 -7.54 16.70
CA ASN A 47 -5.56 -8.10 18.01
C ASN A 47 -6.35 -7.15 18.93
N GLY A 48 -7.12 -6.21 18.37
CA GLY A 48 -7.84 -5.15 19.07
C GLY A 48 -7.07 -3.84 19.23
N GLN A 49 -5.88 -3.71 18.62
CA GLN A 49 -5.05 -2.50 18.67
C GLN A 49 -5.24 -1.63 17.43
N SER A 50 -4.84 -0.35 17.54
CA SER A 50 -4.73 0.54 16.40
C SER A 50 -3.52 0.20 15.55
N MET A 51 -3.51 0.68 14.30
CA MET A 51 -2.33 0.61 13.44
C MET A 51 -1.10 1.20 14.15
N PRO A 52 0.08 0.56 14.09
CA PRO A 52 1.30 1.08 14.69
C PRO A 52 1.68 2.45 14.14
N THR A 53 2.22 3.30 15.00
CA THR A 53 2.91 4.52 14.58
C THR A 53 4.35 4.18 14.26
N TYR A 54 4.72 4.19 12.98
CA TYR A 54 6.12 4.04 12.61
C TYR A 54 6.90 5.36 12.78
N SER A 55 8.22 5.29 12.75
CA SER A 55 9.12 6.42 12.62
C SER A 55 9.27 6.87 11.17
N GLY A 56 9.91 8.01 10.92
CA GLY A 56 10.26 8.44 9.56
C GLY A 56 11.25 7.48 8.88
N ALA A 57 12.24 6.98 9.63
CA ALA A 57 13.22 6.02 9.13
C ALA A 57 12.56 4.69 8.72
N GLU A 58 11.61 4.18 9.51
CA GLU A 58 10.85 2.98 9.13
C GLU A 58 10.05 3.18 7.85
N LEU A 59 9.39 4.33 7.67
CA LEU A 59 8.66 4.59 6.42
C LEU A 59 9.58 4.73 5.22
N GLN A 60 10.75 5.36 5.40
CA GLN A 60 11.75 5.43 4.35
C GLN A 60 12.21 4.03 3.93
N GLN A 61 12.43 3.14 4.91
CA GLN A 61 12.78 1.76 4.62
C GLN A 61 11.65 1.03 3.89
N PHE A 62 10.41 1.11 4.39
CA PHE A 62 9.26 0.48 3.72
C PHE A 62 9.09 0.98 2.28
N ARG A 63 9.28 2.28 2.05
CA ARG A 63 9.25 2.84 0.69
C ARG A 63 10.31 2.22 -0.21
N GLN A 64 11.54 2.09 0.27
CA GLN A 64 12.62 1.46 -0.50
C GLN A 64 12.27 0.00 -0.81
N ASP A 65 11.80 -0.74 0.19
CA ASP A 65 11.42 -2.15 0.04
C ASP A 65 10.31 -2.30 -1.02
N TYR A 66 9.24 -1.52 -0.93
CA TYR A 66 8.14 -1.56 -1.91
C TYR A 66 8.58 -1.17 -3.32
N ILE A 67 9.48 -0.19 -3.47
CA ILE A 67 10.01 0.19 -4.77
C ILE A 67 10.86 -0.95 -5.33
N CYS A 68 11.73 -1.55 -4.53
CA CYS A 68 12.56 -2.69 -4.94
C CYS A 68 11.69 -3.87 -5.37
N ASP A 69 10.69 -4.24 -4.57
CA ASP A 69 9.76 -5.32 -4.88
C ASP A 69 9.02 -5.04 -6.19
N TRP A 70 8.48 -3.84 -6.36
CA TRP A 70 7.79 -3.45 -7.59
C TRP A 70 8.72 -3.47 -8.82
N VAL A 71 9.94 -2.95 -8.71
CA VAL A 71 10.92 -2.95 -9.81
C VAL A 71 11.30 -4.39 -10.20
N LEU A 72 11.43 -5.28 -9.23
CA LEU A 72 11.85 -6.66 -9.46
C LEU A 72 10.71 -7.59 -9.89
N ASP A 73 9.46 -7.19 -9.69
CA ASP A 73 8.26 -7.95 -10.05
C ASP A 73 8.27 -8.35 -11.54
N ALA A 74 8.02 -9.64 -11.80
CA ALA A 74 8.09 -10.21 -13.15
C ALA A 74 6.97 -9.71 -14.09
N GLU A 75 5.86 -9.22 -13.53
CA GLU A 75 4.73 -8.65 -14.27
C GLU A 75 4.85 -7.14 -14.45
N ASN A 76 5.87 -6.51 -13.86
CA ASN A 76 6.11 -5.08 -14.06
C ASN A 76 6.55 -4.80 -15.50
N ILE A 77 5.64 -4.24 -16.30
CA ILE A 77 5.86 -3.85 -17.69
C ILE A 77 6.96 -2.80 -17.87
N HIS A 78 7.36 -2.12 -16.79
CA HIS A 78 8.43 -1.11 -16.78
C HIS A 78 9.75 -1.65 -16.24
N ARG A 79 9.82 -2.91 -15.81
CA ARG A 79 10.99 -3.54 -15.19
C ARG A 79 12.28 -3.31 -15.98
N ASP A 80 12.30 -3.67 -17.25
CA ASP A 80 13.52 -3.59 -18.07
C ASP A 80 13.96 -2.14 -18.30
N THR A 81 13.00 -1.21 -18.49
CA THR A 81 13.30 0.23 -18.62
C THR A 81 13.94 0.78 -17.35
N VAL A 82 13.41 0.43 -16.18
CA VAL A 82 13.92 0.90 -14.89
C VAL A 82 15.28 0.26 -14.61
N LEU A 83 15.44 -1.05 -14.80
CA LEU A 83 16.72 -1.74 -14.59
C LEU A 83 17.80 -1.24 -15.55
N PHE A 84 17.47 -0.97 -16.82
CA PHE A 84 18.39 -0.34 -17.76
C PHE A 84 18.78 1.06 -17.28
N ALA A 85 17.81 1.89 -16.88
CA ALA A 85 18.12 3.22 -16.36
C ALA A 85 19.03 3.17 -15.12
N ILE A 86 18.86 2.19 -14.22
CA ILE A 86 19.72 2.00 -13.04
C ILE A 86 21.12 1.49 -13.43
N GLN A 87 21.20 0.54 -14.36
CA GLN A 87 22.47 -0.05 -14.78
C GLN A 87 23.36 0.93 -15.56
N TYR A 88 22.75 1.87 -16.30
CA TYR A 88 23.45 2.79 -17.20
C TYR A 88 23.47 4.25 -16.73
N ASN A 89 22.64 4.64 -15.75
CA ASN A 89 22.87 5.85 -14.98
C ASN A 89 23.48 5.45 -13.64
N THR A 90 24.80 5.58 -13.52
CA THR A 90 25.43 5.78 -12.20
C THR A 90 24.92 7.10 -11.63
N PHE A 91 23.74 7.08 -11.03
CA PHE A 91 23.37 8.09 -10.06
C PHE A 91 24.22 7.81 -8.83
N ASP A 92 25.28 8.61 -8.65
CA ASP A 92 25.84 8.84 -7.32
C ASP A 92 24.64 9.24 -6.45
N PHE A 93 24.21 8.35 -5.57
CA PHE A 93 23.32 8.73 -4.49
C PHE A 93 24.04 9.86 -3.75
N PRO A 94 23.46 11.07 -3.62
CA PRO A 94 24.08 12.10 -2.84
C PRO A 94 24.23 11.55 -1.43
N THR A 95 25.48 11.36 -0.99
CA THR A 95 25.79 11.15 0.41
C THR A 95 25.25 12.35 1.17
N LEU A 96 24.38 12.10 2.13
CA LEU A 96 23.95 13.10 3.10
C LEU A 96 25.19 13.50 3.92
N ASP A 97 25.77 14.65 3.60
CA ASP A 97 26.56 15.45 4.54
C ASP A 97 25.63 16.14 5.55
#